data_AF-A0A957KWT5-F1
#
_entry.id   AF-A0A957KWT5-F1
#
_cell.length_a   1.000
_cell.length_b   1.000
_cell.length_c   1.000
_cell.angle_alpha   90.00
_cell.angle_beta   90.00
_cell.angle_gamma   90.00
#
_symmetry.space_group_name_H-M   'P 1'
#
loop_
_entity.id
_entity.type
_entity.pdbx_description
1 polymer ?
#
loop_
_entity_poly.entity_id
_entity_poly.type
_entity_poly.pdbx_seq_one_letter_code
_entity_poly.pdbx_strand_id
1 'polypeptide(L)'
;MVSLQTLTLTQLQQIFAARTLPDLTLLPDKRCSAVAMLFTVIGGELCLCVGRRAAYPGDPWSGDMAFPGGKGEPEDRTFHDIAIREAEEETGLPLGNLQP
;
A
#
# COMPACT_ATOMS: atom_id res chain seq x y z
N MET A 1 28.66 12.38 3.72
CA MET A 1 27.34 12.86 3.30
C MET A 1 26.87 11.92 2.19
N VAL A 2 25.95 11.00 2.47
CA VAL A 2 25.44 10.07 1.44
C VAL A 2 24.51 10.88 0.54
N SER A 3 24.87 11.03 -0.73
CA SER A 3 23.96 11.59 -1.73
C SER A 3 22.87 10.55 -1.98
N LEU A 4 21.66 10.82 -1.51
CA LEU A 4 20.49 10.02 -1.86
C LEU A 4 20.13 10.39 -3.30
N GLN A 5 20.29 9.46 -4.23
CA GLN A 5 19.76 9.61 -5.58
C GLN A 5 18.23 9.52 -5.51
N THR A 6 17.52 10.57 -5.93
CA THR A 6 16.06 10.55 -6.00
C THR A 6 15.62 9.59 -7.10
N LEU A 7 14.75 8.63 -6.77
CA LEU A 7 14.14 7.73 -7.75
C LEU A 7 12.99 8.45 -8.48
N THR A 8 12.91 8.24 -9.80
CA THR A 8 11.74 8.64 -10.59
C THR A 8 10.66 7.56 -10.57
N LEU A 9 9.41 7.92 -10.92
CA LEU A 9 8.32 6.95 -11.05
C LEU A 9 8.67 5.85 -12.07
N THR A 10 9.29 6.21 -13.19
CA THR A 10 9.72 5.24 -14.22
C THR A 10 10.77 4.27 -13.70
N GLN A 11 11.76 4.75 -12.93
CA GLN A 11 12.75 3.88 -12.31
C GLN A 11 12.11 2.94 -11.29
N LEU A 12 11.16 3.44 -10.50
CA LEU A 12 10.43 2.64 -9.53
C LEU A 12 9.59 1.54 -10.22
N GLN A 13 8.89 1.87 -11.31
CA GLN A 13 8.15 0.92 -12.14
C GLN A 13 9.08 -0.17 -12.70
N GLN A 14 10.26 0.20 -13.20
CA GLN A 14 11.26 -0.76 -13.71
C GLN A 14 11.77 -1.70 -12.60
N ILE A 15 12.04 -1.17 -11.41
CA ILE A 15 12.50 -1.96 -10.26
C ILE A 15 11.43 -2.98 -9.85
N PHE A 16 10.16 -2.57 -9.79
CA PHE A 16 9.07 -3.49 -9.43
C PHE A 16 8.77 -4.50 -10.53
N ALA A 17 8.76 -4.10 -11.80
CA ALA A 17 8.56 -5.00 -12.94
C ALA A 17 9.66 -6.07 -13.06
N ALA A 18 10.89 -5.76 -12.63
CA ALA A 18 11.99 -6.71 -12.62
C ALA A 18 11.94 -7.72 -11.45
N ARG A 19 11.03 -7.57 -10.49
CA ARG A 19 10.88 -8.50 -9.37
C ARG A 19 9.89 -9.60 -9.73
N THR A 20 10.29 -10.85 -9.49
CA THR A 20 9.34 -11.96 -9.45
C THR A 20 8.55 -11.86 -8.15
N LEU A 21 7.26 -11.55 -8.26
CA LEU A 21 6.37 -11.61 -7.11
C LEU A 21 6.03 -13.07 -6.78
N PRO A 22 5.90 -13.43 -5.49
CA PRO A 22 5.29 -14.69 -5.11
C PRO A 22 3.84 -14.73 -5.62
N ASP A 23 3.25 -15.92 -5.72
CA ASP A 23 1.85 -16.02 -6.10
C ASP A 23 0.96 -15.38 -5.01
N LEU A 24 0.48 -14.17 -5.29
CA LEU A 24 -0.39 -13.37 -4.42
C LEU A 24 -1.88 -13.74 -4.59
N THR A 25 -2.19 -14.74 -5.41
CA THR A 25 -3.58 -15.14 -5.70
C THR A 25 -4.17 -16.09 -4.67
N LEU A 26 -3.35 -16.64 -3.76
CA LEU A 26 -3.79 -17.51 -2.69
C LEU A 26 -3.74 -16.80 -1.34
N LEU A 27 -4.90 -16.62 -0.71
CA LEU A 27 -4.99 -16.25 0.70
C LEU A 27 -4.76 -17.52 1.56
N PRO A 28 -3.63 -17.63 2.29
CA PRO A 28 -3.34 -18.79 3.11
C PRO A 28 -4.14 -18.70 4.43
N ASP A 29 -5.42 -19.04 4.37
CA ASP A 29 -6.33 -19.08 5.52
C ASP A 29 -6.62 -17.70 6.19
N LYS A 30 -7.68 -17.62 7.00
CA LYS A 30 -8.45 -16.38 7.36
C LYS A 30 -7.72 -15.28 8.17
N ARG A 31 -6.39 -15.26 8.27
CA ARG A 31 -5.63 -14.22 8.97
C ARG A 31 -4.53 -13.64 8.08
N CYS A 32 -4.95 -12.94 7.04
CA CYS A 32 -4.07 -12.17 6.17
C CYS A 32 -4.28 -10.67 6.34
N SER A 33 -3.29 -9.89 5.92
CA SER A 33 -3.38 -8.44 5.81
C SER A 33 -2.58 -8.00 4.58
N ALA A 34 -3.03 -6.94 3.94
CA ALA A 34 -2.37 -6.37 2.77
C ALA A 34 -2.38 -4.84 2.88
N VAL A 35 -1.39 -4.22 2.24
CA VAL A 35 -1.23 -2.76 2.21
C VAL A 35 -0.93 -2.29 0.79
N ALA A 36 -1.30 -1.05 0.47
CA ALA A 36 -1.02 -0.40 -0.80
C ALA A 36 0.06 0.68 -0.63
N MET A 37 1.05 0.66 -1.52
CA MET A 37 2.02 1.76 -1.64
C MET A 37 1.57 2.70 -2.76
N LEU A 38 0.99 3.84 -2.39
CA LEU A 38 0.45 4.82 -3.34
C LEU A 38 1.49 5.90 -3.64
N PHE A 39 2.02 5.89 -4.85
CA PHE A 39 2.99 6.88 -5.33
C PHE A 39 2.31 7.98 -6.15
N THR A 40 2.76 9.22 -5.96
CA THR A 40 2.34 10.37 -6.77
C THR A 40 3.52 11.32 -7.00
N VAL A 41 3.36 12.28 -7.91
CA VAL A 41 4.36 13.32 -8.16
C VAL A 41 3.78 14.68 -7.80
N ILE A 42 4.39 15.37 -6.83
CA ILE A 42 3.98 16.70 -6.39
C ILE A 42 5.17 17.64 -6.57
N GLY A 43 4.99 18.72 -7.33
CA GLY A 43 6.08 19.70 -7.56
C GLY A 43 7.31 19.11 -8.27
N GLY A 44 7.17 18.00 -8.98
CA GLY A 44 8.28 17.28 -9.63
C GLY A 44 9.00 16.27 -8.73
N GLU A 45 8.58 16.12 -7.48
CA GLU A 45 9.14 15.15 -6.54
C GLU A 45 8.24 13.93 -6.41
N LEU A 46 8.85 12.74 -6.35
CA LEU A 46 8.14 11.49 -6.09
C LEU A 46 7.76 11.45 -4.61
N CYS A 47 6.46 11.36 -4.33
CA CYS A 47 5.89 11.29 -3.01
C CYS A 47 5.19 9.95 -2.78
N LEU A 48 5.20 9.48 -1.54
CA LEU A 48 4.51 8.29 -1.09
C LEU A 48 3.42 8.70 -0.12
N CYS A 49 2.17 8.32 -0.40
CA CYS A 49 1.06 8.56 0.50
C CYS A 49 1.08 7.58 1.66
N VAL A 50 1.06 8.13 2.87
CA VAL A 50 0.98 7.39 4.14
C VAL A 50 -0.10 8.04 5.00
N GLY A 51 -0.96 7.21 5.60
CA GLY A 51 -1.96 7.66 6.55
C GLY A 51 -1.35 7.83 7.93
N ARG A 52 -1.96 8.70 8.76
CA ARG A 52 -1.68 8.76 10.19
C ARG A 52 -2.79 8.03 10.93
N ARG A 53 -2.43 7.01 11.72
CA ARG A 53 -3.39 6.26 12.51
C ARG A 53 -4.06 7.15 13.55
N ALA A 54 -5.38 7.00 13.72
CA ALA A 54 -6.12 7.71 14.75
C ALA A 54 -5.56 7.37 16.15
N ALA A 55 -5.52 8.36 17.04
CA ALA A 55 -5.07 8.12 18.40
C ALA A 55 -6.18 7.44 19.20
N TYR A 56 -5.91 6.24 19.73
CA TYR A 56 -6.85 5.50 20.55
C TYR A 56 -6.21 5.11 21.89
N PRO A 57 -6.84 5.39 23.04
CA PRO A 57 -6.31 4.99 24.34
C PRO A 57 -6.09 3.48 24.41
N GLY A 58 -4.82 3.07 24.58
CA GLY A 58 -4.43 1.65 24.66
C GLY A 58 -4.00 1.01 23.34
N ASP A 59 -4.06 1.73 22.20
CA ASP A 59 -3.41 1.30 20.95
C ASP A 59 -1.94 1.80 20.95
N PRO A 60 -0.93 0.91 21.03
CA PRO A 60 0.47 1.31 21.03
C PRO A 60 0.95 1.95 19.72
N TRP A 61 0.18 1.82 18.64
CA TRP A 61 0.49 2.36 17.30
C TRP A 61 -0.31 3.64 16.99
N SER A 62 -0.89 4.26 18.02
CA SER A 62 -1.62 5.52 17.90
C SER A 62 -0.73 6.64 17.35
N GLY A 63 -1.14 7.25 16.24
CA GLY A 63 -0.41 8.37 15.63
C GLY A 63 0.75 7.96 14.71
N ASP A 64 1.02 6.66 14.56
CA ASP A 64 2.04 6.16 13.63
C ASP A 64 1.63 6.42 12.18
N MET A 65 2.65 6.58 11.33
CA MET A 65 2.47 6.63 9.89
C MET A 65 2.40 5.20 9.34
N ALA A 66 1.37 4.90 8.56
CA ALA A 66 1.15 3.58 7.98
C ALA A 66 0.78 3.68 6.50
N PHE A 67 1.05 2.62 5.74
CA PHE A 67 0.45 2.46 4.43
C PHE A 67 -1.04 2.18 4.57
N PRO A 68 -1.88 2.68 3.65
CA PRO A 68 -3.26 2.28 3.58
C PRO A 68 -3.38 0.76 3.43
N GLY A 69 -4.27 0.14 4.20
CA GLY A 69 -4.39 -1.30 4.21
C GLY A 69 -4.91 -1.85 5.53
N GLY A 70 -5.21 -3.13 5.52
CA GLY A 70 -5.88 -3.76 6.65
C GLY A 70 -5.99 -5.25 6.53
N LYS A 71 -6.98 -5.80 7.22
CA LYS A 71 -7.18 -7.25 7.37
C LYS A 71 -8.03 -7.76 6.23
N GLY A 72 -7.77 -8.98 5.78
CA GLY A 72 -8.63 -9.64 4.82
C GLY A 72 -10.00 -9.98 5.41
N GLU A 73 -11.03 -9.79 4.60
CA GLU A 73 -12.42 -10.16 4.86
C GLU A 73 -12.81 -11.45 4.11
N PRO A 74 -13.91 -12.13 4.50
CA PRO A 74 -14.36 -13.36 3.82
C PRO A 74 -14.62 -13.22 2.31
N GLU A 75 -14.94 -12.01 1.85
CA GLU A 75 -15.26 -11.68 0.47
C GLU A 75 -14.00 -11.43 -0.39
N ASP A 76 -12.87 -11.13 0.24
CA ASP A 76 -11.59 -10.90 -0.43
C ASP A 76 -11.05 -12.22 -1.00
N ARG A 77 -10.66 -12.23 -2.28
CA ARG A 77 -10.18 -13.44 -2.96
C ARG A 77 -8.66 -13.49 -3.06
N THR A 78 -8.01 -12.33 -3.04
CA THR A 78 -6.57 -12.16 -3.23
C THR A 78 -6.02 -11.08 -2.30
N PHE A 79 -4.70 -11.03 -2.10
CA PHE A 79 -4.07 -9.92 -1.37
C PHE A 79 -4.30 -8.56 -2.06
N HIS A 80 -4.44 -8.58 -3.39
CA HIS A 80 -4.75 -7.39 -4.17
C HIS A 80 -6.14 -6.85 -3.81
N ASP A 81 -7.15 -7.72 -3.69
CA ASP A 81 -8.50 -7.31 -3.32
C ASP A 81 -8.52 -6.61 -1.95
N ILE A 82 -7.82 -7.19 -0.96
CA ILE A 82 -7.67 -6.60 0.38
C ILE A 82 -7.03 -5.21 0.29
N ALA A 83 -5.89 -5.10 -0.40
CA ALA A 83 -5.14 -3.84 -0.47
C ALA A 83 -5.93 -2.74 -1.18
N ILE A 84 -6.64 -3.07 -2.26
CA ILE A 84 -7.49 -2.12 -2.98
C ILE A 84 -8.65 -1.67 -2.09
N ARG A 85 -9.46 -2.61 -1.57
CA ARG A 85 -10.62 -2.30 -0.74
C ARG A 85 -10.24 -1.40 0.44
N GLU A 86 -9.26 -1.80 1.23
CA GLU A 86 -8.81 -1.05 2.41
C GLU A 86 -8.24 0.33 2.04
N ALA A 87 -7.46 0.42 0.95
CA ALA A 87 -6.93 1.70 0.51
C ALA A 87 -8.03 2.64 0.01
N GLU A 88 -9.05 2.14 -0.70
CA GLU A 88 -10.21 2.95 -1.10
C GLU A 88 -10.99 3.44 0.13
N GLU A 89 -11.23 2.57 1.13
CA GLU A 89 -11.94 2.92 2.37
C GLU A 89 -11.21 4.01 3.18
N GLU A 90 -9.88 3.89 3.34
CA GLU A 90 -9.10 4.83 4.15
C GLU A 90 -8.76 6.14 3.42
N THR A 91 -8.60 6.11 2.09
CA THR A 91 -8.16 7.29 1.31
C THR A 91 -9.28 7.98 0.53
N GLY A 92 -10.38 7.28 0.25
CA GLY A 92 -11.46 7.75 -0.63
C GLY A 92 -11.09 7.81 -2.12
N LEU A 93 -9.91 7.31 -2.52
CA LEU A 93 -9.48 7.28 -3.91
C LEU A 93 -10.11 6.09 -4.64
N PRO A 94 -10.58 6.23 -5.89
CA PRO A 94 -11.05 5.10 -6.69
C PRO A 94 -9.87 4.35 -7.31
N LEU A 95 -9.60 3.14 -6.83
CA LEU A 95 -8.46 2.29 -7.17
C LEU A 95 -8.86 0.98 -7.87
N GLY A 96 -10.16 0.65 -7.97
CA GLY A 96 -10.65 -0.63 -8.51
C GLY A 96 -10.23 -1.04 -9.94
N ASN A 97 -9.58 -0.15 -10.70
CA ASN A 97 -9.03 -0.46 -12.03
C ASN A 97 -7.50 -0.62 -12.06
N LEU A 98 -6.83 -0.50 -10.90
CA LEU A 98 -5.39 -0.69 -10.84
C LEU A 98 -5.05 -2.18 -10.98
N GLN A 99 -4.01 -2.45 -11.76
CA GLN A 99 -3.39 -3.76 -11.83
C GLN A 99 -2.23 -3.79 -10.81
N PRO A 100 -1.97 -4.95 -10.17
CA PRO A 100 -0.84 -5.12 -9.26
C PRO A 100 0.52 -4.93 -9.93
#